data_AF-A0A1Y5TCJ9-F1
#
_entry.id   AF-A0A1Y5TCJ9-F1
#
_cell.length_a   1.000
_cell.length_b   1.000
_cell.length_c   1.000
_cell.angle_alpha   90.00
_cell.angle_beta   90.00
_cell.angle_gamma   90.00
#
_symmetry.space_group_name_H-M   'P 1'
#
loop_
_entity.id
_entity.type
_entity.pdbx_description
1 polymer ?
#
loop_
_entity_poly.entity_id
_entity_poly.type
_entity_poly.pdbx_seq_one_letter_code
_entity_poly.pdbx_strand_id
1 'polypeptide(L)'
;MFGFLIAVAAGAATPMIEGPVARPIARALGQNIEVQDTEIRLIAFAVALFAAAILGSVFDSGSAVGLIVGGTLGYFGLRLVRWVQRVIEGRRD
;
A
#
# COMPACT_ATOMS: atom_id res chain seq x y z
N MET A 1 7.99 15.86 -5.48
CA MET A 1 6.60 15.41 -5.77
C MET A 1 6.56 14.07 -6.52
N PHE A 2 7.54 13.76 -7.36
CA PHE A 2 7.56 12.50 -8.13
C PHE A 2 7.53 11.25 -7.22
N GLY A 3 8.29 11.24 -6.12
CA GLY A 3 8.23 10.17 -5.12
C GLY A 3 6.84 9.92 -4.49
N PHE A 4 6.03 10.98 -4.33
CA PHE A 4 4.65 10.83 -3.86
C PHE A 4 3.78 10.06 -4.87
N LEU A 5 3.89 10.38 -6.16
CA LEU A 5 3.14 9.68 -7.21
C LEU A 5 3.58 8.22 -7.35
N ILE A 6 4.88 7.95 -7.24
CA ILE A 6 5.43 6.60 -7.20
C ILE A 6 4.83 5.82 -6.03
N ALA A 7 4.76 6.43 -4.84
CA ALA A 7 4.16 5.79 -3.68
C ALA A 7 2.66 5.56 -3.83
N VAL A 8 1.90 6.50 -4.41
CA VAL A 8 0.47 6.28 -4.73
C VAL A 8 0.30 5.08 -5.66
N ALA A 9 1.11 4.98 -6.71
CA ALA A 9 1.06 3.85 -7.63
C ALA A 9 1.44 2.53 -6.93
N ALA A 10 2.48 2.53 -6.11
CA ALA A 10 2.91 1.35 -5.35
C ALA A 10 1.86 0.91 -4.31
N GLY A 11 1.25 1.86 -3.61
CA GLY A 11 0.14 1.61 -2.69
C GLY A 11 -1.06 0.98 -3.41
N ALA A 12 -1.42 1.51 -4.58
CA ALA A 12 -2.51 0.97 -5.39
C ALA A 12 -2.20 -0.43 -5.94
N ALA A 13 -0.94 -0.71 -6.27
CA ALA A 13 -0.48 -2.02 -6.75
C ALA A 13 -0.29 -3.07 -5.65
N THR A 14 -0.31 -2.67 -4.37
CA THR A 14 -0.11 -3.56 -3.22
C THR A 14 -1.00 -4.83 -3.22
N PRO A 15 -2.31 -4.78 -3.56
CA PRO A 15 -3.14 -5.99 -3.60
C PRO A 15 -2.67 -7.00 -4.65
N MET A 16 -2.00 -6.54 -5.72
CA MET A 16 -1.44 -7.40 -6.76
C MET A 16 -0.15 -8.10 -6.28
N ILE A 17 0.51 -7.55 -5.26
CA ILE A 17 1.76 -8.05 -4.67
C ILE A 17 1.50 -9.08 -3.56
N GLU A 18 0.27 -9.11 -3.00
CA GLU A 18 -0.14 -10.06 -1.95
C GLU A 18 0.13 -11.53 -2.34
N GLY A 19 -0.29 -11.92 -3.55
CA GLY A 19 -0.16 -13.29 -4.06
C GLY A 19 1.29 -13.74 -4.31
N PRO A 20 2.04 -13.06 -5.18
CA PRO A 20 3.36 -13.54 -5.62
C PRO A 20 4.48 -13.26 -4.62
N VAL A 21 4.34 -12.27 -3.73
CA VAL A 21 5.45 -11.83 -2.85
C VAL A 21 5.10 -11.97 -1.37
N ALA A 22 3.94 -11.46 -0.93
CA ALA A 22 3.62 -11.47 0.49
C ALA A 22 3.33 -12.87 1.04
N ARG A 23 2.67 -13.75 0.26
CA ARG A 23 2.41 -15.14 0.67
C ARG A 23 3.69 -15.97 0.88
N PRO A 24 4.69 -15.96 -0.02
CA PRO A 24 5.97 -16.61 0.23
C PRO A 24 6.68 -16.08 1.48
N ILE A 25 6.70 -14.75 1.67
CA ILE A 25 7.32 -14.13 2.85
C ILE A 25 6.59 -14.55 4.13
N ALA A 26 5.26 -14.50 4.12
CA ALA A 26 4.42 -14.94 5.23
C ALA A 26 4.61 -16.43 5.55
N ARG A 27 4.81 -17.30 4.54
CA ARG A 27 5.12 -18.73 4.76
C ARG A 27 6.51 -18.95 5.37
N ALA A 28 7.50 -18.15 4.97
CA ALA A 28 8.83 -18.20 5.56
C ALA A 28 8.83 -17.73 7.03
N LEU A 29 8.06 -16.68 7.35
CA LEU A 29 7.85 -16.19 8.72
C LEU A 29 6.97 -17.14 9.55
N GLY A 30 6.00 -17.76 8.88
CA GLY A 30 5.01 -18.72 9.39
C GLY A 30 5.59 -19.95 10.09
N GLN A 31 6.87 -20.25 9.86
CA GLN A 31 7.55 -21.37 10.51
C GLN A 31 7.77 -21.13 12.01
N ASN A 32 7.76 -19.89 12.47
CA ASN A 32 8.00 -19.52 13.87
C ASN A 32 6.95 -18.55 14.45
N ILE A 33 6.11 -17.92 13.61
CA ILE A 33 5.14 -16.90 14.00
C ILE A 33 3.83 -17.16 13.24
N GLU A 34 2.69 -17.23 13.92
CA GLU A 34 1.40 -17.39 13.26
C GLU A 34 1.04 -16.10 12.49
N VAL A 35 0.97 -16.18 11.16
CA VAL A 35 0.68 -15.02 10.29
C VAL A 35 -0.77 -15.06 9.83
N GLN A 36 -1.55 -14.05 10.21
CA GLN A 36 -2.96 -13.92 9.80
C GLN A 36 -3.11 -13.30 8.41
N ASP A 37 -4.25 -13.55 7.75
CA ASP A 37 -4.54 -13.00 6.41
C ASP A 37 -4.45 -11.45 6.37
N THR A 38 -4.80 -10.79 7.47
CA THR A 38 -4.67 -9.33 7.61
C THR A 38 -3.21 -8.88 7.60
N GLU A 39 -2.31 -9.69 8.16
CA GLU A 39 -0.88 -9.41 8.24
C GLU A 39 -0.18 -9.68 6.90
N ILE A 40 -0.65 -10.65 6.11
CA ILE A 40 -0.19 -10.85 4.72
C ILE A 40 -0.40 -9.57 3.90
N ARG A 41 -1.53 -8.89 4.12
CA ARG A 41 -1.84 -7.58 3.51
C ARG A 41 -0.86 -6.49 3.93
N LEU A 42 -0.51 -6.48 5.21
CA LEU A 42 0.44 -5.51 5.77
C LEU A 42 1.85 -5.75 5.23
N ILE A 43 2.27 -7.01 5.11
CA ILE A 43 3.54 -7.41 4.49
C ILE A 43 3.58 -6.95 3.02
N ALA A 44 2.51 -7.18 2.25
CA ALA A 44 2.42 -6.71 0.87
C ALA A 44 2.58 -5.18 0.78
N PHE A 45 1.93 -4.45 1.69
CA PHE A 45 2.00 -3.00 1.75
C PHE A 45 3.40 -2.50 2.12
N ALA A 46 4.04 -3.13 3.10
CA ALA A 46 5.39 -2.81 3.51
C ALA A 46 6.40 -3.05 2.37
N VAL A 47 6.27 -4.16 1.63
CA VAL A 47 7.10 -4.45 0.46
C VAL A 47 6.88 -3.42 -0.65
N ALA A 48 5.63 -3.03 -0.92
CA ALA A 48 5.32 -2.02 -1.91
C ALA A 48 5.87 -0.63 -1.53
N LEU A 49 5.76 -0.25 -0.26
CA LEU A 49 6.36 0.98 0.28
C LEU A 49 7.89 0.96 0.20
N PHE A 50 8.51 -0.18 0.51
CA PHE A 50 9.95 -0.34 0.40
C PHE A 50 10.43 -0.19 -1.05
N ALA A 51 9.74 -0.81 -2.00
CA ALA A 51 9.99 -0.63 -3.42
C ALA A 51 9.81 0.83 -3.86
N ALA A 52 8.75 1.50 -3.39
CA ALA A 52 8.53 2.92 -3.65
C ALA A 52 9.64 3.82 -3.07
N ALA A 53 10.18 3.47 -1.89
CA ALA A 53 11.28 4.19 -1.27
C ALA A 53 12.59 4.04 -2.06
N ILE A 54 12.89 2.83 -2.56
CA ILE A 54 14.03 2.59 -3.45
C ILE A 54 13.88 3.39 -4.75
N LEU A 55 12.70 3.38 -5.36
CA LEU A 55 12.46 4.17 -6.57
C LEU A 55 12.57 5.67 -6.27
N GLY A 56 12.01 6.13 -5.14
CA GLY A 56 12.04 7.53 -4.72
C GLY A 56 13.46 8.06 -4.43
N SER A 57 14.37 7.21 -3.95
CA SER A 57 15.78 7.59 -3.73
C SER A 57 16.56 7.71 -5.05
N VAL A 58 16.24 6.90 -6.06
CA VAL A 58 16.85 7.02 -7.40
C VAL A 58 16.51 8.34 -8.09
N PHE A 59 15.31 8.87 -7.85
CA PHE A 59 14.85 10.13 -8.45
C PHE A 59 15.13 11.38 -7.61
N ASP A 60 15.96 11.30 -6.56
CA ASP A 60 16.34 12.38 -5.62
C ASP A 60 15.15 13.27 -5.17
N SER A 61 13.97 12.65 -5.07
CA SER A 61 12.68 13.33 -4.87
C SER A 61 11.89 12.73 -3.70
N GLY A 62 12.60 11.96 -2.86
CA GLY A 62 12.08 11.15 -1.77
C GLY A 62 11.88 11.93 -0.47
N SER A 63 10.84 12.76 -0.39
CA SER A 63 10.28 13.11 0.91
C SER A 63 9.69 11.85 1.54
N ALA A 64 10.22 11.43 2.69
CA ALA A 64 9.70 10.28 3.45
C ALA A 64 8.20 10.47 3.78
N VAL A 65 7.79 11.71 4.08
CA VAL A 65 6.39 12.07 4.31
C VAL A 65 5.56 11.83 3.04
N GLY A 66 6.06 12.24 1.88
CA GLY A 66 5.38 12.02 0.59
C GLY A 66 5.24 10.53 0.24
N LEU A 67 6.25 9.71 0.55
CA LEU A 67 6.19 8.27 0.34
C LEU A 67 5.14 7.59 1.22
N ILE A 68 5.10 7.94 2.51
CA ILE A 68 4.13 7.36 3.45
C ILE A 68 2.71 7.79 3.08
N VAL A 69 2.48 9.10 2.93
CA VAL A 69 1.15 9.63 2.58
C VAL A 69 0.69 9.10 1.23
N GLY A 70 1.58 9.08 0.23
CA GLY A 70 1.28 8.55 -1.10
C GLY A 70 0.93 7.06 -1.05
N GLY A 71 1.74 6.24 -0.37
CA GLY A 71 1.51 4.81 -0.23
C GLY A 71 0.18 4.50 0.45
N THR A 72 -0.10 5.16 1.58
CA THR A 72 -1.37 4.99 2.30
C THR A 72 -2.56 5.39 1.43
N LEU A 73 -2.48 6.53 0.73
CA LEU A 73 -3.54 6.97 -0.18
C LEU A 73 -3.71 6.04 -1.38
N GLY A 74 -2.63 5.49 -1.93
CA GLY A 74 -2.70 4.50 -3.01
C GLY A 74 -3.41 3.23 -2.57
N TYR A 75 -3.03 2.69 -1.41
CA TYR A 75 -3.59 1.46 -0.88
C TYR A 75 -5.07 1.58 -0.49
N PHE A 76 -5.43 2.68 0.17
CA PHE A 76 -6.81 2.92 0.61
C PHE A 76 -7.65 3.72 -0.39
N GLY A 77 -7.09 4.21 -1.49
CA GLY A 77 -7.72 5.20 -2.36
C GLY A 77 -9.09 4.78 -2.88
N LEU A 78 -9.20 3.57 -3.45
CA LEU A 78 -10.48 3.02 -3.91
C LEU A 78 -11.48 2.82 -2.76
N ARG A 79 -11.02 2.50 -1.55
CA ARG A 79 -11.89 2.32 -0.37
C ARG A 79 -12.40 3.66 0.15
N LEU A 80 -11.53 4.67 0.19
CA LEU A 80 -11.85 6.06 0.54
C LEU A 80 -12.86 6.65 -0.45
N VAL A 81 -12.65 6.49 -1.76
CA VAL A 81 -13.58 6.97 -2.79
C VAL A 81 -14.96 6.33 -2.62
N ARG A 82 -15.03 4.99 -2.45
CA ARG A 82 -16.30 4.30 -2.20
C ARG A 82 -16.96 4.69 -0.87
N TRP A 83 -16.18 5.06 0.14
CA TRP A 83 -16.72 5.56 1.40
C TRP A 83 -17.32 6.95 1.22
N VAL A 84 -16.61 7.86 0.54
CA VAL A 84 -17.11 9.21 0.22
C VAL A 84 -18.37 9.14 -0.64
N GLN A 85 -18.39 8.29 -1.68
CA GLN A 85 -19.57 8.08 -2.52
C GLN A 85 -20.80 7.69 -1.68
N ARG A 86 -20.67 6.72 -0.78
CA ARG A 86 -21.75 6.30 0.12
C ARG A 86 -22.23 7.41 1.06
N VAL A 87 -21.32 8.26 1.54
CA VAL A 87 -21.65 9.40 2.41
C VAL A 87 -22.37 10.52 1.64
N ILE A 88 -22.11 10.67 0.35
CA ILE A 88 -22.80 11.62 -0.52
C ILE A 88 -24.17 11.08 -0.93
N GLU A 89 -24.26 9.80 -1.31
CA GLU A 89 -25.51 9.13 -1.66
C GLU A 89 -26.46 9.04 -0.47
N GLY A 90 -25.99 8.64 0.71
CA GLY A 90 -26.81 8.59 1.93
C GLY A 90 -27.19 9.97 2.50
N ARG A 91 -26.71 11.07 1.91
CA ARG A 91 -27.19 12.44 2.19
C ARG A 91 -28.25 12.92 1.21
N ARG A 92 -28.52 12.14 0.16
CA ARG A 92 -29.44 12.47 -0.94
C ARG A 92 -30.83 11.86 -0.76
N ASP A 93 -30.98 10.96 0.20
CA ASP A 93 -32.23 10.41 0.73
C ASP A 93 -32.64 11.14 2.03
#